data_AF-A0A660VDT6-F1
#
_entry.id   AF-A0A660VDT6-F1
#
_cell.length_a   1.000
_cell.length_b   1.000
_cell.length_c   1.000
_cell.angle_alpha   90.00
_cell.angle_beta   90.00
_cell.angle_gamma   90.00
#
_symmetry.space_group_name_H-M   'P 1'
#
loop_
_entity.id
_entity.type
_entity.pdbx_description
1 polymer ?
#
loop_
_entity_poly.entity_id
_entity_poly.type
_entity_poly.pdbx_seq_one_letter_code
_entity_poly.pdbx_strand_id
1 'polypeptide(L)' 'MEVVSPFLEGLEMVEAAGGDVARLCYQCGTCTAVCPWNRVRYFSPRSAMHDANLGLLEIEDEKTWLCVSCG' A
#
# COMPACT_ATOMS: atom_id res chain seq x y z
N MET A 1 17.49 7.96 -12.39
CA MET A 1 16.10 7.46 -12.23
C MET A 1 16.12 6.03 -12.71
N GLU A 2 15.81 5.09 -11.83
CA GLU A 2 15.74 3.67 -12.18
C GLU A 2 14.33 3.34 -12.64
N VAL A 3 14.20 2.59 -13.73
CA VAL A 3 12.90 2.14 -14.24
C VAL A 3 12.62 0.80 -13.59
N VAL A 4 11.58 0.74 -12.77
CA VAL A 4 11.17 -0.48 -12.07
C VAL A 4 9.99 -1.11 -12.81
N SER A 5 10.04 -2.42 -13.05
CA SER A 5 8.94 -3.17 -13.64
C SER A 5 7.89 -3.54 -12.59
N PRO A 6 6.59 -3.48 -12.91
CA PRO A 6 5.54 -3.97 -12.00
C PRO A 6 5.72 -5.46 -11.63
N PHE A 7 5.47 -5.76 -10.36
CA PHE A 7 5.38 -7.10 -9.78
C PHE A 7 3.96 -7.67 -10.00
N LEU A 8 3.81 -8.46 -11.06
CA LEU A 8 2.51 -8.96 -11.52
C LEU A 8 1.82 -9.87 -10.49
N GLU A 9 2.57 -10.72 -9.79
CA GLU A 9 2.01 -11.64 -8.79
C GLU A 9 1.33 -10.88 -7.64
N GLY A 10 1.95 -9.80 -7.16
CA GLY A 10 1.36 -8.94 -6.14
C GLY A 10 0.08 -8.24 -6.62
N LEU A 11 0.03 -7.83 -7.88
CA LEU A 11 -1.17 -7.25 -8.49
C LEU A 11 -2.32 -8.27 -8.51
N GLU A 12 -2.07 -9.49 -8.99
CA GLU A 12 -3.07 -10.57 -9.05
C GLU A 12 -3.61 -10.92 -7.66
N MET A 13 -2.73 -10.95 -6.64
CA MET A 13 -3.14 -11.21 -5.25
C MET A 13 -4.02 -10.09 -4.69
N VAL A 14 -3.69 -8.83 -4.95
CA VAL A 14 -4.50 -7.68 -4.52
C VAL A 14 -5.87 -7.71 -5.20
N GLU A 15 -5.93 -8.04 -6.49
CA GLU A 15 -7.20 -8.19 -7.21
C GLU A 15 -8.04 -9.33 -6.66
N ALA A 16 -7.43 -10.50 -6.43
CA ALA A 16 -8.11 -11.65 -5.84
C ALA A 16 -8.65 -11.37 -4.42
N ALA A 17 -8.00 -10.47 -3.68
CA ALA A 17 -8.43 -10.01 -2.36
C ALA A 17 -9.54 -8.94 -2.39
N GLY A 18 -10.00 -8.51 -3.58
CA GLY A 18 -10.98 -7.42 -3.71
C GLY A 18 -10.39 -6.01 -3.51
N GLY A 19 -9.10 -5.85 -3.81
CA GLY A 19 -8.39 -4.57 -3.70
C GLY A 19 -8.63 -3.61 -4.87
N ASP A 20 -9.61 -3.86 -5.73
CA ASP A 20 -9.94 -3.01 -6.89
C ASP A 20 -10.30 -1.57 -6.49
N VAL A 21 -10.89 -1.40 -5.30
CA VAL A 21 -11.16 -0.10 -4.69
C VAL A 21 -9.91 0.76 -4.49
N ALA A 22 -8.71 0.16 -4.46
CA ALA A 22 -7.46 0.90 -4.34
C ALA A 22 -7.23 1.86 -5.52
N ARG A 23 -7.78 1.52 -6.70
CA ARG A 23 -7.72 2.35 -7.91
C ARG A 23 -8.46 3.68 -7.78
N LEU A 24 -9.36 3.79 -6.80
CA LEU A 24 -10.08 5.04 -6.48
C LEU A 24 -9.23 6.01 -5.63
N CYS A 25 -8.09 5.56 -5.11
CA CYS A 25 -7.22 6.39 -4.28
C CYS A 25 -6.59 7.52 -5.11
N TYR A 26 -6.96 8.76 -4.79
CA TYR A 26 -6.42 9.98 -5.40
C TYR A 26 -5.30 10.64 -4.57
N GLN A 27 -4.68 9.88 -3.67
CA GLN A 27 -3.45 10.27 -2.94
C GLN A 27 -3.58 11.47 -1.98
N CYS A 28 -4.77 11.71 -1.38
CA CYS A 28 -4.96 12.84 -0.44
C CYS A 28 -4.17 12.75 0.88
N GLY A 29 -3.85 11.53 1.35
CA GLY A 29 -3.04 11.31 2.56
C GLY A 29 -3.77 11.30 3.89
N THR A 30 -5.10 11.42 3.93
CA THR A 30 -5.89 11.30 5.17
C THR A 30 -5.55 10.03 5.96
N CYS A 31 -5.43 8.89 5.29
CA CYS A 31 -5.08 7.60 5.91
C CYS A 31 -3.70 7.62 6.60
N THR A 32 -2.74 8.40 6.10
CA THR A 32 -1.42 8.55 6.75
C THR A 32 -1.54 9.41 8.00
N ALA A 33 -2.32 10.49 7.94
CA ALA A 33 -2.54 11.37 9.08
C ALA A 33 -3.25 10.67 10.26
N VAL A 34 -4.20 9.77 9.98
CA VAL A 34 -4.95 9.06 11.03
C VAL A 34 -4.28 7.77 11.52
N CYS A 35 -3.26 7.27 10.83
CA CYS A 35 -2.66 5.98 11.16
C CYS A 35 -2.06 5.97 12.57
N PRO A 36 -2.51 5.08 13.48
CA PRO A 36 -2.01 5.04 14.86
C PRO A 36 -0.55 4.56 14.95
N TRP A 37 -0.07 3.81 13.95
CA TRP A 37 1.30 3.29 13.92
C TRP A 37 2.35 4.41 13.92
N ASN A 38 1.99 5.59 13.38
CA ASN A 38 2.84 6.79 13.38
C ASN A 38 3.16 7.34 14.78
N ARG A 39 2.52 6.82 15.85
CA ARG A 39 2.93 7.06 17.24
C ARG A 39 4.12 6.20 17.70
N VAL A 40 4.40 5.11 16.98
CA VAL A 40 5.45 4.12 17.28
C VAL A 40 6.59 4.23 16.26
N ARG A 41 6.28 4.14 14.96
CA ARG A 41 7.21 4.33 13.85
C ARG A 41 6.47 4.84 12.61
N TYR A 42 7.20 5.48 11.70
CA TYR A 42 6.60 5.96 10.47
C TYR A 42 6.02 4.80 9.64
N PHE A 43 4.76 4.95 9.23
CA PHE A 43 4.08 4.12 8.27
C PHE A 43 3.04 4.94 7.50
N SER A 44 2.99 4.72 6.19
CA SER A 44 2.05 5.41 5.31
C SER A 44 1.18 4.40 4.57
N PRO A 45 -0.08 4.23 5.00
CA PRO A 45 -1.06 3.51 4.20
C PRO A 45 -1.22 4.13 2.81
N ARG A 46 -1.03 5.45 2.66
CA ARG A 46 -1.07 6.13 1.35
C ARG A 46 0.01 5.60 0.41
N SER A 47 1.25 5.44 0.88
CA SER A 47 2.34 4.88 0.09
C SER A 47 2.05 3.44 -0.31
N ALA A 48 1.53 2.61 0.59
CA ALA A 48 1.13 1.23 0.27
C ALA A 48 0.04 1.20 -0.83
N MET A 49 -0.95 2.09 -0.77
CA MET A 49 -1.97 2.22 -1.82
C MET A 49 -1.38 2.70 -3.15
N HIS A 50 -0.36 3.55 -3.13
CA HIS A 50 0.34 3.99 -4.34
C HIS A 50 1.11 2.83 -4.98
N ASP A 51 1.86 2.09 -4.18
CA ASP A 51 2.63 0.93 -4.61
C ASP A 51 1.67 -0.13 -5.20
N ALA A 52 0.54 -0.42 -4.54
CA ALA A 52 -0.49 -1.32 -5.06
C ALA A 52 -1.04 -0.87 -6.43
N ASN A 53 -1.34 0.42 -6.61
CA ASN A 53 -1.84 0.94 -7.88
C ASN A 53 -0.83 0.90 -9.02
N LEU A 54 0.47 0.96 -8.70
CA LEU A 54 1.56 0.82 -9.67
C LEU A 54 1.96 -0.64 -9.90
N GLY A 55 1.40 -1.59 -9.14
CA GLY A 55 1.84 -2.98 -9.13
C GLY A 55 3.25 -3.14 -8.54
N LEU A 56 3.67 -2.27 -7.63
CA LEU A 56 4.97 -2.27 -6.95
C LEU A 56 4.87 -2.75 -5.50
N LEU A 57 3.73 -3.35 -5.11
CA LEU A 57 3.54 -3.87 -3.76
C LEU A 57 4.31 -5.18 -3.59
N GLU A 58 5.50 -5.09 -2.99
CA GLU A 58 6.32 -6.25 -2.66
C GLU A 58 5.84 -6.89 -1.35
N ILE A 59 5.42 -8.15 -1.42
CA ILE A 59 4.87 -8.90 -0.28
C ILE A 59 5.95 -9.23 0.75
N GLU A 60 7.20 -9.35 0.31
CA GLU A 60 8.34 -9.67 1.18
C GLU A 60 8.82 -8.47 2.00
N ASP A 61 8.44 -7.24 1.62
CA ASP A 61 8.82 -6.04 2.35
C ASP A 61 8.05 -5.93 3.68
N GLU A 62 8.79 -5.70 4.78
CA GLU A 62 8.23 -5.49 6.13
C GLU A 62 7.16 -4.39 6.11
N LYS A 63 7.32 -3.34 5.29
CA LYS A 63 6.38 -2.21 5.21
C LYS A 63 4.95 -2.67 4.88
N THR A 64 4.81 -3.74 4.11
CA THR A 64 3.53 -4.31 3.69
C THR A 64 2.75 -4.88 4.88
N TRP A 65 3.46 -5.31 5.92
CA TRP A 65 2.91 -5.97 7.11
C TRP A 65 2.76 -5.06 8.33
N LEU A 66 3.05 -3.76 8.20
CA LEU A 66 2.90 -2.81 9.31
C LEU A 66 1.45 -2.39 9.55
N CYS A 67 0.55 -2.64 8.60
CA CYS A 67 -0.87 -2.34 8.77
C CYS A 67 -1.50 -3.31 9.79
N VAL A 68 -2.07 -2.77 10.86
CA VAL A 68 -2.71 -3.57 11.94
C VAL A 68 -4.24 -3.60 11.85
N SER A 69 -4.82 -3.26 10.69
CA SER A 69 -6.27 -3.24 10.45
C SER A 69 -7.08 -2.52 11.54
N CYS A 70 -6.64 -1.33 11.96
CA CYS A 70 -7.26 -0.60 13.07
C CYS A 70 -8.62 0.05 12.75
N GLY A 71 -9.06 0.00 11.48
CA GLY A 71 -10.20 0.75 10.95
C GLY A 71 -9.77 1.81 9.96
#